data_AF-A0A2X4WSJ7-F1
#
_entry.id   AF-A0A2X4WSJ7-F1
#
_cell.length_a   1.000
_cell.length_b   1.000
_cell.length_c   1.000
_cell.angle_alpha   90.00
_cell.angle_beta   90.00
_cell.angle_gamma   90.00
#
_symmetry.space_group_name_H-M   'P 1'
#
loop_
_entity.id
_entity.type
_entity.pdbx_description
1 polymer ?
#
loop_
_entity_poly.entity_id
_entity_poly.type
_entity_poly.pdbx_seq_one_letter_code
_entity_poly.pdbx_strand_id
1 'polypeptide(L)' 'MFSLQSILNSFVMYMPFLYFPEDKTEYIPAAITMAIFGVIAVAVFILIRKVSKKQELKTKEIEERINRERQQKHL' A
#
# COMPACT_ATOMS: atom_id res chain seq x y z
N MET A 1 3.54 -11.90 35.56
CA MET A 1 2.49 -11.03 34.98
C MET A 1 3.21 -9.90 34.24
N PHE A 2 3.22 -9.90 32.91
CA PHE A 2 3.82 -8.79 32.14
C PHE A 2 3.02 -7.52 32.47
N SER A 3 3.69 -6.51 33.02
CA SER A 3 3.06 -5.25 33.41
C SER A 3 3.10 -4.27 32.24
N LEU A 4 2.14 -3.35 32.16
CA LEU A 4 2.15 -2.28 31.14
C LEU A 4 3.47 -1.47 31.21
N GLN A 5 4.02 -1.34 32.42
CA GLN A 5 5.34 -0.76 32.66
C GLN A 5 6.47 -1.53 31.97
N SER A 6 6.43 -2.87 31.97
CA SER A 6 7.44 -3.69 31.27
C SER A 6 7.37 -3.55 29.74
N ILE A 7 6.17 -3.32 29.18
CA ILE A 7 5.99 -3.09 27.75
C ILE A 7 6.55 -1.71 27.38
N LEU A 8 6.25 -0.68 28.18
CA LEU A 8 6.76 0.67 27.96
C LEU A 8 8.29 0.73 28.07
N ASN A 9 8.87 0.09 29.10
CA ASN A 9 10.32 0.03 29.27
C ASN A 9 11.01 -0.71 28.12
N SER A 10 10.40 -1.79 27.61
CA SER A 10 10.91 -2.51 26.45
C SER A 10 10.90 -1.62 25.20
N PHE A 11 9.81 -0.90 24.95
CA PHE A 11 9.71 0.04 23.83
C PHE A 11 10.77 1.14 23.89
N VAL A 12 11.02 1.71 25.07
CA VAL A 12 12.06 2.74 25.28
C VAL A 12 13.46 2.15 25.08
N MET A 13 13.72 0.94 25.58
CA MET A 13 15.02 0.26 25.43
C MET A 13 15.33 -0.09 23.96
N TYR A 14 14.31 -0.47 23.18
CA TYR A 14 14.44 -0.77 21.74
C TYR A 14 14.22 0.45 20.84
N MET A 15 14.05 1.65 21.39
CA MET A 15 13.95 2.85 20.59
C MET A 15 15.27 3.03 19.81
N PRO A 16 15.26 2.95 18.47
CA PRO A 16 16.46 3.24 17.71
C PRO A 16 16.77 4.72 17.88
N PHE A 17 17.88 5.02 18.57
CA PHE A 17 18.39 6.38 18.65
C PHE A 17 18.69 6.84 17.22
N LEU A 18 18.25 8.05 16.87
CA LEU A 18 18.45 8.63 15.54
C LEU A 18 19.95 8.95 15.38
N TYR A 19 20.72 7.97 14.91
CA TYR A 19 22.13 8.13 14.60
C TYR A 19 22.27 8.68 13.19
N PHE A 20 22.88 9.85 13.09
CA PHE A 20 23.24 10.47 11.83
C PHE A 20 24.72 10.24 11.59
N PRO A 21 25.10 9.43 10.58
CA PRO A 21 26.52 9.27 10.26
C PRO A 21 27.13 10.59 9.80
N GLU A 22 28.37 10.81 10.23
CA GLU A 22 29.20 11.96 9.87
C GLU A 22 29.61 11.89 8.39
N ASP A 23 29.99 10.69 7.91
CA ASP A 23 30.26 10.41 6.50
C ASP A 23 28.95 10.18 5.73
N LYS A 24 28.78 10.89 4.61
CA LYS A 24 27.58 10.79 3.77
C LYS A 24 27.44 9.44 3.05
N THR A 25 28.54 8.72 2.91
CA THR A 25 28.61 7.41 2.25
C THR A 25 27.81 6.35 3.02
N GLU A 26 27.72 6.49 4.34
CA GLU A 26 26.96 5.56 5.19
C GLU A 26 25.43 5.67 5.00
N TYR A 27 24.92 6.72 4.36
CA TYR A 27 23.50 6.81 3.97
C TYR A 27 23.16 6.04 2.68
N ILE A 28 24.16 5.59 1.90
CA ILE A 28 23.92 4.89 0.62
C ILE A 28 23.01 3.66 0.79
N PRO A 29 23.21 2.78 1.79
CA PRO A 29 22.32 1.65 2.03
C PRO A 29 20.87 2.07 2.29
N ALA A 30 20.66 3.16 3.05
CA ALA A 30 19.33 3.71 3.33
C ALA A 30 18.68 4.29 2.06
N ALA A 31 19.45 4.99 1.23
CA ALA A 31 18.97 5.54 -0.04
C ALA A 31 18.57 4.42 -1.03
N ILE A 32 19.37 3.36 -1.12
CA ILE A 32 19.05 2.17 -1.95
C ILE A 32 17.77 1.52 -1.44
N THR A 33 17.66 1.31 -0.13
CA THR A 33 16.46 0.73 0.49
C THR A 33 15.22 1.57 0.18
N MET A 34 15.30 2.89 0.38
CA MET A 34 14.22 3.82 0.07
C MET A 34 13.85 3.77 -1.42
N ALA A 35 14.83 3.72 -2.32
CA ALA A 35 14.58 3.62 -3.76
C ALA A 35 13.86 2.31 -4.12
N ILE A 36 14.29 1.17 -3.58
CA ILE A 36 13.65 -0.13 -3.82
C ILE A 36 12.19 -0.11 -3.34
N PHE A 37 11.95 0.32 -2.10
CA PHE A 37 10.58 0.42 -1.58
C PHE A 37 9.73 1.42 -2.36
N GLY A 38 10.29 2.55 -2.76
CA GLY A 38 9.61 3.54 -3.59
C GLY A 38 9.19 2.96 -4.95
N VAL A 39 10.10 2.26 -5.64
CA VAL A 39 9.81 1.61 -6.92
C VAL A 39 8.73 0.54 -6.76
N ILE A 40 8.82 -0.29 -5.72
CA ILE A 40 7.81 -1.32 -5.44
C ILE A 40 6.45 -0.68 -5.17
N ALA A 41 6.39 0.38 -4.36
CA ALA A 41 5.14 1.08 -4.05
C ALA A 41 4.47 1.62 -5.32
N VAL A 42 5.25 2.24 -6.21
CA VAL A 42 4.74 2.74 -7.50
C VAL A 42 4.28 1.58 -8.40
N ALA A 43 5.04 0.49 -8.46
CA ALA A 43 4.67 -0.69 -9.25
C ALA A 43 3.35 -1.32 -8.77
N VAL A 44 3.20 -1.49 -7.46
CA VAL A 44 1.96 -2.00 -6.84
C VAL A 44 0.80 -1.06 -7.11
N PHE A 45 1.00 0.25 -6.96
CA PHE A 45 -0.03 1.25 -7.26
C PHE A 45 -0.51 1.16 -8.72
N ILE A 46 0.41 1.02 -9.68
CA ILE A 46 0.07 0.83 -11.09
C ILE A 46 -0.70 -0.48 -11.32
N LEU A 47 -0.27 -1.57 -10.66
CA LEU A 47 -0.94 -2.87 -10.76
C LEU A 47 -2.39 -2.78 -10.28
N ILE A 48 -2.61 -2.21 -9.09
CA ILE A 48 -3.95 -2.01 -8.52
C ILE A 48 -4.82 -1.21 -9.49
N ARG A 49 -4.32 -0.07 -10.00
CA ARG A 49 -5.08 0.75 -10.97
C ARG A 49 -5.47 -0.04 -12.22
N LYS A 50 -4.58 -0.88 -12.75
CA LYS A 50 -4.88 -1.72 -13.94
C LYS A 50 -5.97 -2.74 -13.63
N VAL A 51 -5.91 -3.38 -12.47
CA VAL A 51 -6.93 -4.36 -12.04
C VAL A 51 -8.28 -3.68 -11.81
N SER A 52 -8.31 -2.53 -11.13
CA SER A 52 -9.53 -1.77 -10.90
C SER A 52 -10.22 -1.35 -12.20
N LYS A 53 -9.46 -0.87 -13.19
CA LYS A 53 -10.02 -0.52 -14.52
C LYS A 53 -10.65 -1.73 -15.22
N LYS A 54 -10.03 -2.91 -15.13
CA LYS A 54 -10.60 -4.14 -15.70
C LYS A 54 -11.89 -4.56 -15.01
N GLN A 55 -11.95 -4.39 -13.69
CA GLN A 55 -13.16 -4.68 -12.91
C GLN A 55 -14.28 -3.69 -13.25
N GLU A 56 -13.97 -2.39 -13.34
CA GLU A 56 -14.93 -1.34 -13.70
C GLU A 56 -15.60 -1.63 -15.05
N LEU A 57 -14.82 -1.99 -16.08
CA LEU A 57 -15.36 -2.32 -17.40
C LEU A 57 -16.31 -3.52 -17.36
N LYS A 58 -15.95 -4.58 -16.64
CA LYS A 58 -16.82 -5.76 -16.47
C LYS A 58 -18.12 -5.41 -15.76
N THR A 59 -18.06 -4.57 -14.73
CA THR A 59 -19.25 -4.12 -14.01
C THR A 59 -20.17 -3.30 -14.90
N LYS A 60 -19.63 -2.38 -15.71
CA LYS A 60 -20.42 -1.58 -16.66
C LYS A 60 -21.15 -2.46 -17.68
N GLU A 61 -20.48 -3.47 -18.22
CA GLU A 61 -21.12 -4.41 -19.17
C GLU A 61 -22.29 -5.16 -18.54
N ILE A 62 -22.15 -5.58 -17.27
CA ILE A 62 -23.21 -6.23 -16.51
C ILE A 62 -24.38 -5.27 -16.24
N GLU A 63 -24.10 -4.05 -15.78
CA GLU A 63 -25.14 -3.02 -15.56
C GLU A 63 -25.92 -2.73 -16.84
N GLU A 64 -25.23 -2.53 -17.96
CA GLU A 64 -25.88 -2.31 -19.25
C GLU A 64 -26.76 -3.49 -19.67
N ARG A 65 -26.30 -4.73 -19.45
CA ARG A 65 -27.11 -5.92 -19.77
C ARG A 65 -28.38 -5.98 -18.91
N ILE A 66 -28.25 -5.76 -17.60
CA ILE A 66 -29.39 -5.72 -16.67
C ILE A 66 -30.37 -4.60 -17.07
N ASN A 67 -29.86 -3.42 -17.44
CA ASN A 67 -30.72 -2.31 -17.86
C ASN A 67 -31.47 -2.65 -19.16
N ARG A 68 -30.79 -3.24 -20.16
CA ARG A 68 -31.44 -3.70 -21.41
C ARG A 68 -32.54 -4.73 -21.13
N GLU A 69 -32.29 -5.72 -20.28
CA GLU A 69 -33.28 -6.73 -19.88
C GLU A 69 -34.48 -6.11 -19.15
N ARG A 70 -34.26 -5.11 -18.29
CA ARG A 70 -35.34 -4.37 -17.61
C ARG A 70 -36.19 -3.58 -18.60
N GLN A 71 -35.58 -2.86 -19.53
CA GLN A 71 -36.30 -2.09 -20.55
C GLN A 71 -37.16 -2.99 -21.45
N GLN A 72 -36.66 -4.18 -21.81
CA GLN A 72 -37.43 -5.16 -22.59
C GLN A 72 -38.59 -5.78 -21.81
N LYS A 73 -38.49 -5.94 -20.48
CA LYS A 73 -39.59 -6.46 -19.66
C LYS A 73 -40.70 -5.44 -19.39
N HIS A 74 -40.45 -4.15 -19.60
CA HIS A 74 -41.41 -3.07 -19.38
C HIS A 74 -42.08 -2.57 -20.67
N LEU A 75 -41.73 -3.14 -21.82
CA LEU A 75 -42.41 -3.00 -23.12
C LEU A 75 -43.32 -4.21 -23.37
#